data_AF-A0A937JX60-F1
#
_entry.id   AF-A0A937JX60-F1
#
_cell.length_a   1.000
_cell.length_b   1.000
_cell.length_c   1.000
_cell.angle_alpha   90.00
_cell.angle_beta   90.00
_cell.angle_gamma   90.00
#
_symmetry.space_group_name_H-M   'P 1'
#
loop_
_entity.id
_entity.type
_entity.pdbx_description
1 polymer ?
#
loop_
_entity_poly.entity_id
_entity_poly.type
_entity_poly.pdbx_seq_one_letter_code
_entity_poly.pdbx_strand_id
1 'polypeptide(L)' 'MAQVKPVQFRAQVPRDVDFLVRALVPLKNTGKDWTLSDVATEALADWLRKPENKQLIEEHNLLQALERRGLSTTIYNE' A
#
# COMPACT_ATOMS: atom_id res chain seq x y z
N MET A 1 18.20 3.66 -12.63
CA MET A 1 16.73 3.68 -12.48
C MET A 1 16.36 5.05 -11.93
N ALA A 2 15.50 5.82 -12.59
CA ALA A 2 15.09 7.14 -12.09
C ALA A 2 14.43 6.97 -10.71
N GLN A 3 14.83 7.78 -9.72
CA GLN A 3 14.16 7.81 -8.42
C GLN A 3 12.69 8.18 -8.62
N VAL A 4 11.79 7.21 -8.45
CA VAL A 4 10.34 7.46 -8.46
C VAL A 4 10.02 8.27 -7.20
N LYS A 5 9.59 9.52 -7.38
CA LYS A 5 9.19 10.36 -6.26
C LYS A 5 7.94 9.76 -5.60
N PRO A 6 7.89 9.67 -4.26
CA PRO A 6 6.70 9.19 -3.58
C PRO A 6 5.51 10.09 -3.90
N VAL A 7 4.35 9.47 -4.14
CA VAL A 7 3.06 10.15 -4.35
C VAL A 7 2.28 10.21 -3.05
N GLN A 8 1.53 11.30 -2.83
CA GLN A 8 0.66 11.42 -1.64
C GLN A 8 -0.65 10.66 -1.86
N PHE A 9 -0.92 9.68 -1.01
CA PHE A 9 -2.22 9.02 -0.90
C PHE A 9 -3.00 9.66 0.27
N ARG A 10 -4.22 10.18 0.01
CA ARG A 10 -5.06 10.82 1.03
C ARG A 10 -6.35 10.03 1.21
N ALA A 11 -6.63 9.65 2.44
CA ALA A 11 -7.87 8.96 2.83
C ALA A 11 -8.43 9.59 4.11
N GLN A 12 -9.75 9.50 4.29
CA GLN A 12 -10.42 9.83 5.54
C GLN A 12 -10.66 8.54 6.32
N VAL A 13 -10.39 8.57 7.63
CA VAL A 13 -10.59 7.41 8.51
C VAL A 13 -11.37 7.84 9.75
N PRO A 14 -12.11 6.92 10.40
CA PRO A 14 -12.69 7.15 11.71
C PRO A 14 -11.64 7.59 12.75
N ARG A 15 -12.06 8.38 13.73
CA ARG A 15 -11.17 9.01 14.72
C ARG A 15 -10.46 7.98 15.61
N ASP A 16 -11.16 6.93 16.00
CA ASP A 16 -10.63 5.80 16.75
C ASP A 16 -9.54 5.07 15.97
N VAL A 17 -9.73 4.86 14.66
CA VAL A 17 -8.72 4.26 13.78
C VAL A 17 -7.47 5.15 13.69
N ASP A 18 -7.62 6.47 13.49
CA ASP A 18 -6.47 7.41 13.48
C ASP A 18 -5.68 7.33 14.80
N PHE A 19 -6.38 7.33 15.94
CA PHE A 19 -5.76 7.20 17.26
C PHE A 19 -4.98 5.90 17.40
N LEU A 20 -5.61 4.75 17.09
CA LEU A 20 -4.99 3.44 17.22
C LEU A 20 -3.76 3.29 16.31
N VAL A 21 -3.85 3.74 15.06
CA VAL A 21 -2.71 3.68 14.13
C VAL A 21 -1.55 4.50 14.65
N ARG A 22 -1.78 5.77 15.06
CA ARG A 22 -0.71 6.63 15.58
C ARG A 22 -0.07 6.08 16.86
N ALA A 23 -0.86 5.43 17.71
CA ALA A 23 -0.36 4.79 18.92
C ALA A 23 0.49 3.55 18.63
N LEU A 24 0.12 2.77 17.60
CA LEU A 24 0.81 1.52 17.24
C LEU A 24 2.08 1.75 16.41
N VAL A 25 2.11 2.76 15.55
CA VAL A 25 3.27 3.06 14.68
C VAL A 25 4.61 3.05 15.44
N PRO A 26 4.78 3.76 16.57
CA PRO A 26 6.05 3.74 17.31
C PRO A 26 6.34 2.42 18.04
N LEU A 27 5.32 1.59 18.26
CA LEU A 27 5.46 0.30 18.95
C LEU A 27 5.74 -0.84 17.97
N LYS A 28 5.38 -0.66 16.70
CA LYS A 28 5.50 -1.67 15.68
C LYS A 28 6.96 -1.81 15.27
N ASN A 29 7.47 -3.04 15.45
CA ASN A 29 8.75 -3.51 14.92
C ASN A 29 9.98 -2.86 15.60
N THR A 30 10.49 -3.49 16.66
CA THR A 30 11.59 -3.00 17.52
C THR A 30 12.97 -2.86 16.85
N GLY A 31 13.03 -2.91 15.51
CA GLY A 31 14.27 -2.84 14.72
C GLY A 31 14.23 -1.83 13.56
N LYS A 32 13.11 -1.12 13.35
CA LYS A 32 13.00 -0.04 12.35
C LYS A 32 12.07 1.05 12.89
N ASP A 33 12.41 2.30 12.64
CA ASP A 33 11.49 3.42 12.88
C ASP A 33 10.39 3.41 11.83
N TRP A 34 9.21 2.93 12.21
CA TRP A 34 8.04 2.92 11.34
C TRP A 34 7.42 4.30 11.22
N THR A 35 7.03 4.66 10.00
CA THR A 35 6.23 5.85 9.71
C THR A 35 4.77 5.48 9.43
N LEU A 36 3.87 6.47 9.45
CA LEU A 36 2.48 6.29 8.99
C LEU A 36 2.43 5.80 7.53
N SER A 37 3.36 6.24 6.69
CA SER A 37 3.47 5.80 5.30
C SER A 37 3.86 4.32 5.20
N ASP A 38 4.75 3.83 6.06
CA ASP A 38 5.09 2.40 6.11
C ASP A 38 3.88 1.56 6.48
N VAL A 39 3.14 1.96 7.53
CA VAL A 39 1.90 1.27 7.96
C VAL A 39 0.86 1.25 6.84
N ALA A 40 0.60 2.40 6.21
CA ALA A 40 -0.39 2.48 5.14
C ALA A 40 0.03 1.66 3.92
N THR A 41 1.31 1.72 3.53
CA THR A 41 1.83 0.98 2.37
C THR A 41 1.74 -0.53 2.59
N GLU A 42 2.14 -1.01 3.77
CA GLU A 42 2.03 -2.43 4.09
C GLU A 42 0.56 -2.89 4.09
N ALA A 43 -0.31 -2.18 4.82
CA ALA A 43 -1.72 -2.56 4.90
C ALA A 43 -2.42 -2.57 3.53
N LEU A 44 -2.11 -1.60 2.65
CA LEU A 44 -2.64 -1.54 1.29
C LEU A 44 -2.05 -2.64 0.40
N ALA A 45 -0.75 -2.93 0.51
CA ALA A 45 -0.13 -4.02 -0.24
C ALA A 45 -0.74 -5.37 0.17
N ASP A 46 -0.93 -5.60 1.46
CA ASP A 46 -1.56 -6.83 1.96
C ASP A 46 -3.02 -6.94 1.54
N TRP A 47 -3.76 -5.82 1.56
CA TRP A 47 -5.12 -5.79 1.03
C TRP A 47 -5.14 -6.13 -0.47
N LEU A 48 -4.24 -5.59 -1.28
CA LEU A 48 -4.15 -5.89 -2.72
C LEU A 48 -3.75 -7.34 -3.01
N ARG A 49 -2.97 -7.97 -2.13
CA ARG A 49 -2.55 -9.38 -2.26
C ARG A 49 -3.66 -10.38 -1.94
N LYS A 50 -4.76 -9.96 -1.33
CA LYS A 50 -5.88 -10.85 -1.05
C LYS A 50 -6.40 -11.49 -2.36
N PRO A 51 -6.68 -12.81 -2.39
CA PRO A 51 -7.08 -13.50 -3.61
C PRO A 51 -8.24 -12.83 -4.35
N GLU A 52 -9.25 -12.37 -3.61
CA GLU A 52 -10.44 -11.69 -4.15
C GLU A 52 -10.10 -10.37 -4.85
N ASN A 53 -9.15 -9.61 -4.30
CA ASN A 53 -8.76 -8.32 -4.89
C ASN A 53 -7.83 -8.52 -6.08
N LYS A 54 -6.95 -9.52 -6.02
CA LYS A 54 -6.11 -9.92 -7.15
C LYS A 54 -6.98 -10.36 -8.34
N GLN A 55 -8.01 -11.18 -8.10
CA GLN A 55 -8.94 -11.61 -9.14
C GLN A 55 -9.64 -10.40 -9.79
N LEU A 56 -10.15 -9.46 -9.01
CA LEU A 56 -10.76 -8.23 -9.55
C LEU A 56 -9.78 -7.42 -10.42
N ILE A 57 -8.51 -7.33 -10.02
CA ILE A 57 -7.49 -6.62 -10.77
C ILE A 57 -7.23 -7.27 -12.13
N GLU A 58 -7.23 -8.61 -12.18
CA GLU A 58 -7.07 -9.40 -13.40
C GLU A 58 -8.30 -9.27 -14.32
N GLU A 59 -9.51 -9.45 -13.78
CA GLU A 59 -10.78 -9.35 -14.52
C GLU A 59 -10.95 -7.98 -15.20
N HIS A 60 -10.48 -6.92 -14.55
CA HIS A 60 -10.57 -5.55 -15.05
C HIS A 60 -9.33 -5.09 -15.83
N ASN A 61 -8.39 -5.99 -16.15
CA ASN A 61 -7.15 -5.68 -16.90
C ASN A 61 -6.36 -4.49 -16.31
N LEU A 62 -6.32 -4.37 -14.98
CA LEU A 62 -5.72 -3.22 -14.31
C LEU A 62 -4.18 -3.26 -14.34
N LEU A 63 -3.58 -4.43 -14.48
CA LEU A 63 -2.13 -4.57 -14.67
C LEU A 63 -1.67 -3.99 -16.02
N GLN A 64 -2.38 -4.30 -17.10
CA GLN A 64 -2.10 -3.70 -18.41
C GLN A 64 -2.36 -2.19 -18.39
N ALA A 65 -3.34 -1.73 -17.61
CA ALA A 65 -3.60 -0.31 -17.42
C ALA A 65 -2.46 0.42 -16.67
N LEU A 66 -1.71 -0.26 -15.80
CA LEU A 66 -0.48 0.27 -15.18
C LEU A 66 0.64 0.38 -16.22
N GLU A 67 0.87 -0.67 -17.00
CA GLU A 67 1.91 -0.70 -18.04
C GLU A 67 1.73 0.40 -19.08
N ARG A 68 0.48 0.64 -19.53
CA ARG A 68 0.14 1.75 -20.44
C ARG A 68 0.49 3.13 -19.90
N ARG A 69 0.62 3.27 -18.58
CA ARG A 69 1.05 4.50 -17.88
C ARG A 69 2.55 4.53 -17.60
N GLY A 70 3.30 3.54 -18.09
CA GLY A 70 4.73 3.38 -17.81
C GLY A 70 5.02 2.96 -16.37
N LEU A 71 4.04 2.37 -15.67
CA LEU A 71 4.16 1.90 -14.30
C LEU A 71 4.27 0.38 -14.28
N SER A 72 5.02 -0.15 -13.32
CA SER A 72 5.09 -1.57 -13.01
C SER A 72 4.88 -1.78 -11.51
N THR A 73 4.43 -2.98 -11.13
CA THR A 73 4.22 -3.35 -9.73
C THR A 73 5.00 -4.61 -9.41
N THR A 74 5.63 -4.63 -8.24
CA THR A 74 6.28 -5.83 -7.69
C THR A 74 5.43 -6.50 -6.61
N ILE A 75 4.21 -5.99 -6.36
CA ILE A 75 3.32 -6.49 -5.29
C ILE A 75 2.99 -7.98 -5.46
N TYR A 76 2.93 -8.43 -6.72
CA TYR A 76 2.58 -9.80 -7.11
C TYR A 76 3.79 -10.64 -7.55
N ASN A 77 5.01 -10.11 -7.44
CA ASN A 77 6.21 -10.87 -7.72
C ASN A 77 6.56 -11.61 -6.42
N GLU A 78 6.30 -12.91 -6.39
CA GLU A 78 6.80 -13.82 -5.33
C GLU A 78 8.30 -14.02 -5.45
#